data_AF-A0A059C8M5-F1
#
_entry.id   AF-A0A059C8M5-F1
#
_cell.length_a   1.000
_cell.length_b   1.000
_cell.length_c   1.000
_cell.angle_alpha   90.00
_cell.angle_beta   90.00
_cell.angle_gamma   90.00
#
_symmetry.space_group_name_H-M   'P 1'
#
loop_
_entity.id
_entity.type
_entity.pdbx_description
1 polymer ?
#
loop_
_entity_poly.entity_id
_entity_poly.type
_entity_poly.pdbx_seq_one_letter_code
_entity_poly.pdbx_strand_id
1 'polypeptide(L)'
;MNALSPLLLALLLIAAAALAVAAALEAYPTIASVGDCSVSDGGEELKPIRREVYDGGRIFDISHRLTSDMPSWESEDGLGQFLRLAASMKNGSLANGSEMKLPVHTGTHVDAPGHVFDHYFDAGFDVDTLDLAVLNGPALLVDVPRDKNLTAEVMESLHIPKGVRRVLFRTLNTDRRLMYKKAFDTSYVGFMRDGAKWLVENTDIRLVGRIRPSLVF
;
A
#
# COMPACT_ATOMS: atom_id res chain seq x y z
N MET A 1 21.54 -31.47 43.75
CA MET A 1 20.75 -30.49 42.99
C MET A 1 21.67 -29.91 41.93
N ASN A 2 21.63 -30.40 40.70
CA ASN A 2 22.55 -29.96 39.65
C ASN A 2 22.03 -28.65 39.06
N ALA A 3 22.69 -27.53 39.38
CA ALA A 3 22.40 -26.25 38.77
C ALA A 3 22.73 -26.32 37.27
N LEU A 4 21.78 -25.88 36.44
CA LEU A 4 22.00 -25.72 35.00
C LEU A 4 23.14 -24.71 34.78
N SER A 5 24.12 -25.07 33.96
CA SER A 5 25.24 -24.19 33.62
C SER A 5 24.71 -22.86 33.05
N PRO A 6 25.25 -21.70 33.45
CA PRO A 6 24.82 -20.39 32.94
C PRO A 6 24.91 -20.30 31.41
N LEU A 7 25.82 -21.06 30.78
CA LEU A 7 25.94 -21.14 29.33
C LEU A 7 24.73 -21.84 28.69
N LEU A 8 24.22 -22.89 29.34
CA LEU A 8 23.04 -23.63 28.88
C LEU A 8 21.77 -22.79 29.05
N LEU A 9 21.68 -22.02 30.14
CA LEU A 9 20.58 -21.08 30.37
C LEU A 9 20.55 -19.96 29.32
N ALA A 10 21.73 -19.41 28.98
CA ALA A 10 21.87 -18.42 27.91
C ALA A 10 21.49 -19.00 26.53
N LEU A 11 21.93 -20.22 26.22
CA LEU A 11 21.55 -20.90 24.98
C LEU A 11 20.05 -21.16 24.88
N LEU A 12 19.40 -21.57 25.98
CA LEU A 12 17.96 -21.78 26.04
C LEU A 12 17.19 -20.47 25.86
N LEU A 13 17.67 -19.36 26.42
CA LEU A 13 17.07 -18.03 26.23
C LEU A 13 17.21 -17.54 24.79
N ILE A 14 18.37 -17.74 24.17
CA ILE A 14 18.61 -17.40 22.75
C ILE A 14 17.71 -18.25 21.84
N ALA A 15 17.60 -19.56 22.12
CA ALA A 15 16.74 -20.46 21.36
C ALA A 15 15.25 -20.09 21.50
N ALA A 16 14.79 -19.74 22.71
CA ALA A 16 13.43 -19.29 22.95
C ALA A 16 13.11 -17.96 22.24
N ALA A 17 14.06 -17.01 22.25
CA ALA A 17 13.94 -15.75 21.52
C ALA A 17 13.88 -15.97 20.00
N ALA A 18 14.74 -16.85 19.46
CA ALA A 18 14.73 -17.21 18.03
C ALA A 18 13.42 -17.87 17.61
N LEU A 19 12.86 -18.76 18.45
CA LEU A 19 11.57 -19.42 18.20
C LEU A 19 10.40 -18.42 18.21
N ALA A 20 10.42 -17.45 19.11
CA ALA A 20 9.41 -16.40 19.19
C ALA A 20 9.44 -15.46 17.96
N VAL A 21 10.64 -15.15 17.44
CA VAL A 21 10.80 -14.35 16.22
C VAL A 21 10.30 -15.11 14.99
N ALA A 22 10.58 -16.41 14.88
CA ALA A 22 10.11 -17.24 13.77
C ALA A 22 8.58 -17.36 13.75
N ALA A 23 7.93 -17.53 14.90
CA ALA A 23 6.47 -17.58 15.01
C ALA A 23 5.79 -16.24 14.64
N ALA A 24 6.50 -15.11 14.80
CA ALA A 24 6.00 -13.77 14.44
C ALA A 24 5.97 -13.50 12.92
N LEU A 25 6.67 -14.32 12.11
CA LEU A 25 6.71 -14.18 10.64
C LEU A 25 5.49 -14.81 9.94
N GLU A 26 4.75 -15.69 10.60
CA GLU A 26 3.64 -16.49 10.05
C GLU A 26 2.32 -15.70 9.88
N ALA A 27 2.33 -14.37 9.98
CA ALA A 27 1.11 -13.57 9.86
C ALA A 27 0.51 -13.59 8.44
N TYR A 28 1.32 -13.93 7.45
CA TYR A 28 0.89 -14.32 6.11
C TYR A 28 1.38 -15.74 5.83
N PRO A 29 0.52 -16.68 5.39
CA PRO A 29 1.02 -17.88 4.74
C PRO A 29 1.83 -17.45 3.51
N THR A 30 3.07 -17.93 3.40
CA THR A 30 3.93 -17.73 2.24
C THR A 30 3.21 -18.27 1.02
N ILE A 31 2.83 -17.40 0.08
CA ILE A 31 2.31 -17.86 -1.21
C ILE A 31 3.53 -18.34 -1.99
N ALA A 32 3.64 -19.65 -2.20
CA ALA A 32 4.70 -20.22 -3.03
C ALA A 32 4.72 -19.49 -4.38
N SER A 33 5.86 -18.90 -4.74
CA SER A 33 6.14 -18.59 -6.14
C SER A 33 6.04 -19.88 -6.94
N VAL A 34 5.38 -19.81 -8.10
CA VAL A 34 5.14 -20.92 -9.03
C VAL A 34 6.27 -21.96 -9.01
N GLY A 35 5.99 -23.13 -8.44
CA GLY A 35 6.86 -24.31 -8.50
C GLY A 35 7.27 -24.85 -7.13
N ASP A 36 6.50 -25.82 -6.61
CA ASP A 36 7.04 -27.13 -6.23
C ASP A 36 5.88 -28.13 -6.09
N CYS A 37 6.04 -29.31 -6.67
CA CYS A 37 5.04 -30.37 -6.70
C CYS A 37 5.46 -31.45 -5.71
N SER A 38 4.83 -31.47 -4.52
CA SER A 38 4.87 -32.66 -3.66
C SER A 38 3.49 -32.99 -3.11
N VAL A 39 3.27 -34.30 -2.97
CA VAL A 39 2.00 -35.00 -3.04
C VAL A 39 1.08 -34.71 -1.86
N SER A 40 -0.19 -34.50 -2.21
CA SER A 40 -1.36 -34.17 -1.41
C SER A 40 -1.76 -35.22 -0.36
N ASP A 41 -2.00 -34.77 0.87
CA ASP A 41 -2.99 -35.39 1.75
C ASP A 41 -4.39 -34.90 1.31
N GLY A 42 -5.39 -35.79 1.34
CA GLY A 42 -6.66 -35.70 0.59
C GLY A 42 -7.67 -34.63 1.02
N GLY A 43 -7.23 -33.44 1.44
CA GLY A 43 -8.08 -32.26 1.62
C GLY A 43 -8.08 -31.40 0.35
N GLU A 44 -9.24 -30.85 -0.02
CA GLU A 44 -9.28 -29.84 -1.09
C GLU A 44 -8.27 -28.73 -0.80
N GLU A 45 -7.40 -28.43 -1.77
CA GLU A 45 -6.41 -27.38 -1.64
C GLU A 45 -7.11 -26.02 -1.54
N LEU A 46 -7.29 -25.51 -0.32
CA LEU A 46 -7.97 -24.25 -0.05
C LEU A 46 -7.12 -23.05 -0.52
N LYS A 47 -7.19 -22.74 -1.82
CA LYS A 47 -6.59 -21.57 -2.44
C LYS A 47 -7.58 -20.40 -2.46
N PRO A 48 -7.26 -19.25 -1.83
CA PRO A 48 -8.09 -18.05 -1.95
C PRO A 48 -8.16 -17.60 -3.41
N ILE A 49 -9.38 -17.45 -3.94
CA ILE A 49 -9.57 -16.88 -5.27
C ILE A 49 -9.34 -15.38 -5.16
N ARG A 50 -8.19 -14.91 -5.66
CA ARG A 50 -7.91 -13.48 -5.81
C ARG A 50 -8.41 -13.03 -7.18
N ARG A 51 -9.54 -12.31 -7.21
CA ARG A 51 -10.05 -11.68 -8.42
C ARG A 51 -9.70 -10.20 -8.38
N GLU A 52 -8.98 -9.73 -9.38
CA GLU A 52 -8.77 -8.28 -9.60
C GLU A 52 -10.01 -7.63 -10.24
N VAL A 53 -10.92 -8.47 -10.75
CA VAL A 53 -12.17 -8.08 -11.41
C VAL A 53 -13.33 -8.85 -10.80
N TYR A 54 -14.26 -8.14 -10.17
CA TYR A 54 -15.47 -8.73 -9.60
C TYR A 54 -16.68 -8.49 -10.50
N ASP A 55 -17.62 -9.42 -10.40
CA ASP A 55 -18.95 -9.30 -11.01
C ASP A 55 -18.95 -9.09 -12.54
N GLY A 56 -18.24 -9.97 -13.26
CA GLY A 56 -18.26 -10.02 -14.73
C GLY A 56 -17.62 -8.81 -15.44
N GLY A 57 -16.83 -7.99 -14.74
CA GLY A 57 -16.19 -6.79 -15.30
C GLY A 57 -16.60 -5.46 -14.65
N ARG A 58 -17.43 -5.48 -13.60
CA ARG A 58 -18.05 -4.26 -13.05
C ARG A 58 -17.25 -3.59 -11.93
N ILE A 59 -16.36 -4.31 -11.27
CA ILE A 59 -15.55 -3.77 -10.18
C ILE A 59 -14.10 -4.15 -10.43
N PHE A 60 -13.24 -3.15 -10.49
CA PHE A 60 -11.79 -3.31 -10.58
C PHE A 60 -11.17 -2.97 -9.23
N ASP A 61 -10.40 -3.90 -8.68
CA ASP A 61 -9.55 -3.58 -7.54
C ASP A 61 -8.32 -2.82 -8.03
N ILE A 62 -8.18 -1.57 -7.59
CA ILE A 62 -7.04 -0.70 -7.88
C ILE A 62 -6.14 -0.49 -6.64
N SER A 63 -6.33 -1.32 -5.61
CA SER A 63 -5.54 -1.27 -4.38
C SER A 63 -4.30 -2.13 -4.50
N HIS A 64 -3.16 -1.61 -4.03
CA HIS A 64 -1.96 -2.41 -3.89
C HIS A 64 -2.09 -3.30 -2.67
N ARG A 65 -1.85 -4.61 -2.86
CA ARG A 65 -1.73 -5.54 -1.74
C ARG A 65 -0.55 -5.10 -0.86
N LEU A 66 -0.79 -5.00 0.44
CA LEU A 66 0.28 -4.78 1.41
C LEU A 66 1.17 -6.02 1.53
N THR A 67 2.47 -5.82 1.33
CA THR A 67 3.52 -6.84 1.48
C THR A 67 4.74 -6.22 2.16
N SER A 68 5.53 -7.04 2.86
CA SER A 68 6.75 -6.55 3.53
C SER A 68 7.78 -5.98 2.56
N ASP A 69 7.79 -6.46 1.31
CA ASP A 69 8.70 -6.00 0.25
C ASP A 69 8.10 -4.87 -0.61
N MET A 70 6.93 -4.32 -0.28
CA MET A 70 6.41 -3.17 -1.03
C MET A 70 7.23 -1.91 -0.70
N PRO A 71 7.29 -0.91 -1.60
CA PRO A 71 8.12 0.24 -1.38
C PRO A 71 7.57 1.08 -0.22
N SER A 72 8.48 1.61 0.60
CA SER A 72 8.19 2.56 1.66
C SER A 72 8.97 3.85 1.39
N TRP A 73 8.44 5.01 1.80
CA TRP A 73 9.07 6.31 1.57
C TRP A 73 10.56 6.29 1.98
N GLU A 74 11.42 6.71 1.06
CA GLU A 74 12.88 6.84 1.26
C GLU A 74 13.56 5.57 1.84
N SER A 75 12.99 4.39 1.58
CA SER A 75 13.52 3.11 2.04
C SER A 75 13.98 2.25 0.86
N GLU A 76 15.18 1.68 0.97
CA GLU A 76 15.68 0.62 0.09
C GLU A 76 15.13 -0.77 0.49
N ASP A 77 14.71 -0.91 1.76
CA ASP A 77 14.36 -2.18 2.38
C ASP A 77 12.86 -2.50 2.30
N GLY A 78 12.06 -1.62 1.68
CA GLY A 78 10.60 -1.74 1.62
C GLY A 78 9.93 -1.44 2.96
N LEU A 79 8.72 -1.98 3.14
CA LEU A 79 7.86 -1.78 4.31
C LEU A 79 8.32 -2.55 5.57
N GLY A 80 8.95 -3.71 5.39
CA GLY A 80 9.36 -4.58 6.48
C GLY A 80 8.19 -5.28 7.19
N GLN A 81 8.41 -5.76 8.43
CA GLN A 81 7.39 -6.46 9.20
C GLN A 81 6.30 -5.47 9.68
N PHE A 82 5.18 -5.44 8.96
CA PHE A 82 4.02 -4.61 9.29
C PHE A 82 2.85 -5.38 9.90
N LEU A 83 2.83 -6.71 9.75
CA LEU A 83 1.76 -7.59 10.24
C LEU A 83 2.35 -8.70 11.08
N ARG A 84 1.73 -8.97 12.23
CA ARG A 84 2.13 -10.02 13.18
C ARG A 84 0.91 -10.82 13.61
N LEU A 85 1.03 -12.15 13.70
CA LEU A 85 0.00 -13.00 14.29
C LEU A 85 0.24 -13.07 15.80
N ALA A 86 -0.53 -12.31 16.57
CA ALA A 86 -0.39 -12.20 18.02
C ALA A 86 -0.98 -13.39 18.77
N ALA A 87 -2.10 -13.92 18.27
CA ALA A 87 -2.77 -15.12 18.78
C ALA A 87 -3.05 -16.09 17.62
N SER A 88 -2.87 -17.39 17.83
CA SER A 88 -2.95 -18.39 16.76
C SER A 88 -3.77 -19.59 17.18
N MET A 89 -4.70 -20.01 16.33
CA MET A 89 -5.47 -21.24 16.52
C MET A 89 -4.57 -22.47 16.52
N LYS A 90 -3.46 -22.45 15.77
CA LYS A 90 -2.45 -23.52 15.81
C LYS A 90 -1.82 -23.65 17.21
N ASN A 91 -1.80 -22.57 17.99
CA ASN A 91 -1.26 -22.52 19.35
C ASN A 91 -2.36 -22.58 20.42
N GLY A 92 -3.57 -23.04 20.06
CA GLY A 92 -4.67 -23.25 21.02
C GLY A 92 -5.53 -22.02 21.30
N SER A 93 -5.34 -20.90 20.60
CA SER A 93 -6.28 -19.77 20.67
C SER A 93 -7.61 -20.11 19.99
N LEU A 94 -8.72 -19.52 20.45
CA LEU A 94 -10.05 -19.71 19.83
C LEU A 94 -10.15 -19.10 18.42
N ALA A 95 -9.29 -18.12 18.11
CA ALA A 95 -9.22 -17.44 16.83
C ALA A 95 -7.78 -17.02 16.52
N ASN A 96 -7.51 -16.71 15.25
CA ASN A 96 -6.28 -16.06 14.82
C ASN A 96 -6.43 -14.54 15.05
N GLY A 97 -5.61 -13.97 15.92
CA GLY A 97 -5.62 -12.54 16.24
C GLY A 97 -4.35 -11.88 15.71
N SER A 98 -4.50 -10.97 14.74
CA SER A 98 -3.36 -10.27 14.13
C SER A 98 -3.24 -8.82 14.61
N GLU A 99 -2.02 -8.34 14.68
CA GLU A 99 -1.66 -6.95 14.92
C GLU A 99 -1.00 -6.36 13.68
N MET A 100 -1.29 -5.10 13.41
CA MET A 100 -0.79 -4.38 12.25
C MET A 100 -0.16 -3.05 12.69
N LYS A 101 1.03 -2.74 12.18
CA LYS A 101 1.75 -1.48 12.38
C LYS A 101 2.40 -1.06 11.06
N LEU A 102 1.97 0.06 10.51
CA LEU A 102 2.50 0.62 9.26
C LEU A 102 2.42 2.16 9.28
N PRO A 103 3.25 2.84 8.48
CA PRO A 103 3.01 4.24 8.11
C PRO A 103 1.66 4.37 7.39
N VAL A 104 0.89 5.42 7.67
CA VAL A 104 -0.43 5.63 7.05
C VAL A 104 -0.37 5.91 5.54
N HIS A 105 0.80 6.28 5.01
CA HIS A 105 1.06 6.48 3.58
C HIS A 105 1.53 5.21 2.85
N THR A 106 1.28 4.03 3.41
CA THR A 106 1.67 2.75 2.80
C THR A 106 0.65 2.31 1.76
N GLY A 107 1.10 1.99 0.54
CA GLY A 107 0.23 1.43 -0.50
C GLY A 107 -0.80 2.42 -1.04
N THR A 108 -1.98 1.93 -1.41
CA THR A 108 -3.08 2.79 -1.89
C THR A 108 -3.75 3.47 -0.69
N HIS A 109 -3.65 4.79 -0.61
CA HIS A 109 -4.12 5.61 0.52
C HIS A 109 -4.67 6.97 0.05
N VAL A 110 -5.17 7.77 0.99
CA VAL A 110 -5.56 9.18 0.80
C VAL A 110 -4.87 10.05 1.84
N ASP A 111 -4.56 11.29 1.49
CA ASP A 111 -3.89 12.23 2.38
C ASP A 111 -4.87 13.28 2.90
N ALA A 112 -4.77 13.60 4.20
CA ALA A 112 -5.48 14.70 4.82
C ALA A 112 -4.63 15.99 4.79
N PRO A 113 -5.24 17.20 4.85
CA PRO A 113 -4.50 18.46 4.84
C PRO A 113 -3.45 18.57 5.95
N GLY A 114 -3.74 18.03 7.15
CA GLY A 114 -2.81 18.00 8.27
C GLY A 114 -1.51 17.22 8.01
N HIS A 115 -1.46 16.39 6.96
CA HIS A 115 -0.23 15.69 6.58
C HIS A 115 0.91 16.65 6.18
N VAL A 116 0.59 17.76 5.52
CA VAL A 116 1.59 18.68 4.92
C VAL A 116 1.56 20.09 5.50
N PHE A 117 0.52 20.44 6.26
CA PHE A 117 0.35 21.77 6.83
C PHE A 117 0.10 21.67 8.34
N ASP A 118 1.09 22.11 9.11
CA ASP A 118 1.11 22.02 10.58
C ASP A 118 -0.13 22.65 11.25
N HIS A 119 -0.50 23.86 10.82
CA HIS A 119 -1.70 24.54 11.34
C HIS A 119 -3.02 23.79 11.04
N TYR A 120 -3.07 22.96 9.99
CA TYR A 120 -4.22 22.09 9.72
C TYR A 120 -4.18 20.83 10.58
N PHE A 121 -3.00 20.32 10.90
CA PHE A 121 -2.84 19.22 11.84
C PHE A 121 -3.35 19.62 13.23
N ASP A 122 -2.90 20.76 13.74
CA ASP A 122 -3.34 21.29 15.05
C ASP A 122 -4.85 21.58 15.10
N ALA A 123 -5.43 21.96 13.96
CA ALA A 123 -6.86 22.22 13.84
C ALA A 123 -7.71 20.94 13.59
N GLY A 124 -7.09 19.76 13.52
CA GLY A 124 -7.78 18.47 13.38
C GLY A 124 -8.29 18.16 11.97
N PHE A 125 -7.70 18.74 10.92
CA PHE A 125 -8.01 18.39 9.53
C PHE A 125 -7.38 17.04 9.17
N ASP A 126 -7.98 15.97 9.66
CA ASP A 126 -7.56 14.57 9.47
C ASP A 126 -8.51 13.83 8.51
N VAL A 127 -8.22 12.57 8.19
CA VAL A 127 -8.91 11.77 7.16
C VAL A 127 -10.41 11.59 7.42
N ASP A 128 -10.84 11.63 8.67
CA ASP A 128 -12.24 11.56 9.09
C ASP A 128 -13.02 12.86 8.84
N THR A 129 -12.32 13.95 8.50
CA THR A 129 -12.92 15.24 8.11
C THR A 129 -13.15 15.38 6.61
N LEU A 130 -12.66 14.42 5.80
CA LEU A 130 -12.77 14.47 4.34
C LEU A 130 -14.22 14.28 3.87
N ASP A 131 -14.64 15.07 2.88
CA ASP A 131 -15.96 14.94 2.27
C ASP A 131 -16.09 13.61 1.49
N LEU A 132 -16.90 12.70 2.01
CA LEU A 132 -17.18 11.41 1.37
C LEU A 132 -17.82 11.58 -0.03
N ALA A 133 -18.56 12.66 -0.26
CA ALA A 133 -19.11 13.00 -1.57
C ALA A 133 -18.06 13.54 -2.55
N VAL A 134 -16.81 13.75 -2.12
CA VAL A 134 -15.60 13.94 -2.97
C VAL A 134 -14.86 12.61 -3.15
N LEU A 135 -14.92 11.68 -2.20
CA LEU A 135 -14.26 10.37 -2.32
C LEU A 135 -15.07 9.34 -3.14
N ASN A 136 -16.39 9.48 -3.20
CA ASN A 136 -17.28 8.50 -3.87
C ASN A 136 -18.08 9.10 -5.03
N GLY A 137 -17.91 8.55 -6.24
CA GLY A 137 -18.71 8.91 -7.41
C GLY A 137 -17.97 8.69 -8.73
N PRO A 138 -18.54 9.17 -9.86
CA PRO A 138 -17.92 9.05 -11.17
C PRO A 138 -16.51 9.63 -11.20
N ALA A 139 -15.60 8.88 -11.81
CA ALA A 139 -14.21 9.28 -12.01
C ALA A 139 -13.80 9.05 -13.46
N LEU A 140 -12.92 9.93 -13.95
CA LEU A 140 -12.30 9.79 -15.26
C LEU A 140 -10.91 9.19 -15.09
N LEU A 141 -10.63 8.08 -15.76
CA LEU A 141 -9.27 7.57 -15.91
C LEU A 141 -8.63 8.24 -17.13
N VAL A 142 -7.53 8.95 -16.93
CA VAL A 142 -6.80 9.67 -17.98
C VAL A 142 -5.43 9.05 -18.16
N ASP A 143 -5.08 8.74 -19.40
CA ASP A 143 -3.75 8.23 -19.75
C ASP A 143 -2.80 9.40 -20.05
N VAL A 144 -1.68 9.47 -19.32
CA VAL A 144 -0.72 10.58 -19.38
C VAL A 144 0.44 10.21 -20.30
N PRO A 145 0.97 11.13 -21.12
CA PRO A 145 2.19 10.90 -21.90
C PRO A 145 3.33 10.37 -21.03
N ARG A 146 3.99 9.30 -21.49
CA ARG A 146 4.90 8.50 -20.66
C ARG A 146 6.22 9.17 -20.33
N ASP A 147 6.60 10.17 -21.09
CA ASP A 147 7.86 10.91 -21.00
C ASP A 147 7.74 12.22 -20.21
N LYS A 148 6.58 12.52 -19.60
CA LYS A 148 6.33 13.83 -18.98
C LYS A 148 5.85 13.74 -17.52
N ASN A 149 6.29 14.71 -16.72
CA ASN A 149 5.62 15.08 -15.46
C ASN A 149 4.33 15.86 -15.75
N LEU A 150 3.43 15.92 -14.77
CA LEU A 150 2.16 16.65 -14.89
C LEU A 150 2.42 18.16 -14.69
N THR A 151 2.91 18.81 -15.74
CA THR A 151 3.07 20.27 -15.89
C THR A 151 1.77 20.93 -16.35
N ALA A 152 1.73 22.26 -16.41
CA ALA A 152 0.57 22.99 -16.95
C ALA A 152 0.28 22.62 -18.41
N GLU A 153 1.32 22.55 -19.26
CA GLU A 153 1.21 22.14 -20.66
C GLU A 153 0.59 20.75 -20.79
N VAL A 154 1.05 19.79 -19.98
CA VAL A 154 0.49 18.43 -19.99
C VAL A 154 -0.98 18.49 -19.57
N MET A 155 -1.29 19.15 -18.46
CA MET A 155 -2.66 19.23 -17.96
C MET A 155 -3.64 19.86 -18.97
N GLU A 156 -3.21 20.89 -19.69
CA GLU A 156 -3.97 21.49 -20.78
C GLU A 156 -4.19 20.51 -21.94
N SER A 157 -3.13 19.80 -22.35
CA SER A 157 -3.19 18.83 -23.46
C SER A 157 -4.06 17.59 -23.18
N LEU A 158 -4.40 17.31 -21.92
CA LEU A 158 -5.27 16.19 -21.56
C LEU A 158 -6.75 16.47 -21.89
N HIS A 159 -7.12 17.72 -22.21
CA HIS A 159 -8.47 18.13 -22.61
C HIS A 159 -9.58 17.58 -21.69
N ILE A 160 -9.34 17.59 -20.37
CA ILE A 160 -10.28 17.06 -19.39
C ILE A 160 -11.59 17.87 -19.43
N PRO A 161 -12.75 17.23 -19.66
CA PRO A 161 -14.02 17.96 -19.75
C PRO A 161 -14.37 18.70 -18.45
N LYS A 162 -14.97 19.90 -18.60
CA LYS A 162 -15.58 20.62 -17.47
C LYS A 162 -16.67 19.76 -16.81
N GLY A 163 -16.87 19.93 -15.51
CA GLY A 163 -17.78 19.14 -14.69
C GLY A 163 -17.20 17.81 -14.16
N VAL A 164 -16.03 17.36 -14.64
CA VAL A 164 -15.35 16.19 -14.06
C VAL A 164 -14.80 16.54 -12.68
N ARG A 165 -15.24 15.79 -11.66
CA ARG A 165 -14.89 16.04 -10.25
C ARG A 165 -13.74 15.18 -9.75
N ARG A 166 -13.46 14.04 -10.38
CA ARG A 166 -12.45 13.07 -9.95
C ARG A 166 -11.69 12.55 -11.14
N VAL A 167 -10.37 12.56 -11.04
CA VAL A 167 -9.50 12.06 -12.11
C VAL A 167 -8.46 11.12 -11.52
N LEU A 168 -8.33 9.95 -12.13
CA LEU A 168 -7.23 9.03 -11.92
C LEU A 168 -6.26 9.19 -13.09
N PHE A 169 -5.01 9.51 -12.81
CA PHE A 169 -3.99 9.67 -13.84
C PHE A 169 -3.15 8.40 -13.91
N ARG A 170 -3.25 7.68 -15.03
CA ARG A 170 -2.34 6.60 -15.35
C ARG A 170 -1.09 7.18 -15.97
N THR A 171 0.02 7.06 -15.24
CA THR A 171 1.34 7.55 -15.65
C THR A 171 2.29 6.39 -15.94
N LEU A 172 3.51 6.72 -16.39
CA LEU A 172 4.62 5.77 -16.54
C LEU A 172 4.93 4.96 -15.26
N ASN A 173 4.53 5.45 -14.08
CA ASN A 173 4.73 4.73 -12.81
C ASN A 173 4.07 3.35 -12.80
N THR A 174 2.90 3.24 -13.46
CA THR A 174 2.15 1.99 -13.61
C THR A 174 2.93 0.99 -14.47
N ASP A 175 3.43 1.46 -15.61
CA ASP A 175 4.13 0.63 -16.58
C ASP A 175 5.49 0.18 -16.03
N ARG A 176 6.15 1.04 -15.23
CA ARG A 176 7.38 0.72 -14.47
C ARG A 176 7.12 -0.15 -13.24
N ARG A 177 5.86 -0.44 -12.91
CA ARG A 177 5.44 -1.25 -11.75
C ARG A 177 6.10 -0.79 -10.45
N LEU A 178 6.14 0.52 -10.20
CA LEU A 178 6.89 1.08 -9.07
C LEU A 178 6.44 0.51 -7.71
N MET A 179 5.15 0.22 -7.56
CA MET A 179 4.59 -0.37 -6.34
C MET A 179 4.92 -1.86 -6.13
N TYR A 180 5.55 -2.52 -7.10
CA TYR A 180 6.02 -3.90 -7.02
C TYR A 180 7.54 -3.97 -6.83
N LYS A 181 8.21 -2.82 -6.68
CA LYS A 181 9.63 -2.75 -6.35
C LYS A 181 9.80 -2.62 -4.84
N LYS A 182 10.88 -3.18 -4.32
CA LYS A 182 11.24 -3.06 -2.90
C LYS A 182 11.78 -1.69 -2.55
N ALA A 183 12.76 -1.23 -3.34
CA ALA A 183 13.35 0.08 -3.17
C ALA A 183 12.39 1.20 -3.61
N PHE A 184 12.39 2.29 -2.85
CA PHE A 184 11.72 3.52 -3.19
C PHE A 184 12.35 4.17 -4.44
N ASP A 185 11.55 4.37 -5.49
CA ASP A 185 12.02 4.94 -6.75
C ASP A 185 11.67 6.44 -6.80
N THR A 186 12.64 7.31 -6.50
CA THR A 186 12.48 8.78 -6.46
C THR A 186 12.18 9.40 -7.84
N SER A 187 12.43 8.68 -8.93
CA SER A 187 12.24 9.18 -10.31
C SER A 187 10.80 8.97 -10.83
N TYR A 188 9.84 8.86 -9.92
CA TYR A 188 8.43 8.69 -10.28
C TYR A 188 7.87 9.95 -10.96
N VAL A 189 6.86 9.75 -11.82
CA VAL A 189 6.10 10.84 -12.45
C VAL A 189 5.20 11.50 -11.41
N GLY A 190 5.36 12.81 -11.25
CA GLY A 190 4.67 13.63 -10.25
C GLY A 190 3.91 14.83 -10.86
N PHE A 191 3.21 15.57 -10.00
CA PHE A 191 2.74 16.91 -10.36
C PHE A 191 3.88 17.88 -10.21
N MET A 192 3.99 18.78 -11.17
CA MET A 192 4.78 19.99 -11.01
C MET A 192 3.88 21.10 -10.46
N ARG A 193 4.49 22.10 -9.83
CA ARG A 193 3.77 23.23 -9.19
C ARG A 193 2.82 23.93 -10.16
N ASP A 194 3.26 24.14 -11.40
CA ASP A 194 2.48 24.77 -12.47
C ASP A 194 1.31 23.90 -12.92
N GLY A 195 1.49 22.57 -13.02
CA GLY A 195 0.41 21.64 -13.35
C GLY A 195 -0.68 21.57 -12.28
N ALA A 196 -0.27 21.56 -11.00
CA ALA A 196 -1.22 21.61 -9.88
C ALA A 196 -2.01 22.93 -9.88
N LYS A 197 -1.33 24.06 -10.11
CA LYS A 197 -1.97 25.37 -10.22
C LYS A 197 -2.95 25.43 -11.39
N TRP A 198 -2.53 24.97 -12.57
CA TRP A 198 -3.38 24.94 -13.76
C TRP A 198 -4.66 24.12 -13.51
N LEU A 199 -4.54 22.95 -12.86
CA LEU A 199 -5.67 22.09 -12.52
C LEU A 199 -6.71 22.85 -11.69
N VAL A 200 -6.26 23.54 -10.62
CA VAL A 200 -7.15 24.29 -9.71
C VAL A 200 -7.83 25.45 -10.44
N GLU A 201 -7.12 26.15 -11.31
CA GLU A 201 -7.63 27.34 -12.00
C GLU A 201 -8.55 27.00 -13.19
N ASN A 202 -8.34 25.86 -13.84
CA ASN A 202 -8.95 25.55 -15.14
C ASN A 202 -9.90 24.35 -15.12
N THR A 203 -10.13 23.69 -13.98
CA THR A 203 -11.00 22.50 -13.92
C THR A 203 -11.93 22.52 -12.72
N ASP A 204 -12.92 21.61 -12.70
CA ASP A 204 -13.81 21.39 -11.55
C ASP A 204 -13.35 20.24 -10.65
N ILE A 205 -12.12 19.74 -10.87
CA ILE A 205 -11.57 18.56 -10.20
C ILE A 205 -11.41 18.84 -8.71
N ARG A 206 -11.84 17.89 -7.88
CA ARG A 206 -11.72 17.91 -6.41
C ARG A 206 -10.94 16.72 -5.85
N LEU A 207 -10.77 15.66 -6.64
CA LEU A 207 -9.98 14.49 -6.29
C LEU A 207 -9.04 14.12 -7.42
N VAL A 208 -7.79 13.85 -7.05
CA VAL A 208 -6.77 13.37 -7.96
C VAL A 208 -6.15 12.09 -7.41
N GLY A 209 -6.26 10.99 -8.15
CA GLY A 209 -5.58 9.73 -7.84
C GLY A 209 -4.43 9.47 -8.81
N ARG A 210 -3.32 8.93 -8.30
CA ARG A 210 -2.11 8.59 -9.05
C ARG A 210 -1.45 7.35 -8.45
N ILE A 211 -0.75 6.57 -9.26
CA ILE A 211 0.08 5.46 -8.79
C ILE A 211 1.48 6.00 -8.49
N ARG A 212 1.93 5.95 -7.23
CA ARG A 212 3.31 6.24 -6.81
C ARG A 212 3.63 5.67 -5.41
N PRO A 213 4.91 5.41 -5.09
CA PRO A 213 5.32 4.76 -3.84
C PRO A 213 5.19 5.56 -2.53
N SER A 214 4.99 6.89 -2.56
CA SER A 214 4.43 7.71 -1.46
C SER A 214 4.43 9.22 -1.83
N LEU A 215 3.87 10.07 -0.96
CA LEU A 215 3.61 11.49 -1.22
C LEU A 215 4.68 12.44 -0.65
N VAL A 216 5.28 13.24 -1.54
CA VAL A 216 5.58 14.67 -1.32
C VAL A 216 5.08 15.44 -2.55
N PHE A 217 4.59 16.68 -2.38
CA PHE A 217 4.09 17.54 -3.46
C PHE A 217 5.21 18.16 -4.28
#